data_AF-A0A7M3W3Z1-F1
#
_entry.id   AF-A0A7M3W3Z1-F1
#
_cell.length_a   1.000
_cell.length_b   1.000
_cell.length_c   1.000
_cell.angle_alpha   90.00
_cell.angle_beta   90.00
_cell.angle_gamma   90.00
#
_symmetry.space_group_name_H-M   'P 1'
#
loop_
_entity.id
_entity.type
_entity.pdbx_description
1 polymer ?
#
loop_
_entity_poly.entity_id
_entity_poly.type
_entity_poly.pdbx_seq_one_letter_code
_entity_poly.pdbx_strand_id
1 'polypeptide(L)'
;MDEEDDWDEEEEVLDNATHCPSCDEMTAHDILREKKVGNGADFKVRCLTCHHVHTVEFRPPPPTNIPFILTDGPDSQRVVLVVDADEEFVVGDVFEEAEMLWRIHQIETKSGLMTKGESAKNIARVTALRTDMVRVKLTLTRGEDSTADVLVVPQETKFTGSHLMEHKGETWRIRAIHTGTGRTMRGTVDAPDIKRMYLHEPPNPEHFTPRTPRERRQAWKEGRLGHNPNPERPKEHIKKGVNPNPPRNRSRKKKRD
;
A
#
# COMPACT_ATOMS: atom_id res chain seq x y z
N MET A 1 -7.46 53.43 -38.69
CA MET A 1 -7.21 52.97 -37.32
C MET A 1 -8.48 52.26 -36.93
N ASP A 2 -8.57 50.95 -37.09
CA ASP A 2 -7.50 49.95 -37.06
C ASP A 2 -7.85 48.78 -38.02
N GLU A 3 -6.91 48.44 -38.91
CA GLU A 3 -6.94 47.17 -39.65
C GLU A 3 -6.32 46.13 -38.71
N GLU A 4 -7.16 45.28 -38.11
CA GLU A 4 -6.72 44.04 -37.48
C GLU A 4 -6.29 43.09 -38.60
N ASP A 5 -4.97 42.98 -38.75
CA ASP A 5 -4.29 42.02 -39.61
C ASP A 5 -4.47 40.63 -38.96
N ASP A 6 -5.50 39.91 -39.42
CA ASP A 6 -5.79 38.53 -39.03
C ASP A 6 -4.79 37.63 -39.76
N TRP A 7 -3.69 37.33 -39.08
CA TRP A 7 -2.67 36.38 -39.55
C TRP A 7 -3.23 34.96 -39.42
N ASP A 8 -4.12 34.59 -40.34
CA ASP A 8 -4.42 33.19 -40.67
C ASP A 8 -3.15 32.57 -41.28
N GLU A 9 -2.18 32.21 -40.44
CA GLU A 9 -1.10 31.31 -40.84
C GLU A 9 -1.73 29.93 -41.13
N GLU A 10 -2.01 29.70 -42.41
CA GLU A 10 -2.37 28.39 -42.96
C GLU A 10 -1.26 27.38 -42.58
N GLU A 11 -1.46 26.64 -41.49
CA GLU A 11 -0.56 25.59 -41.05
C GLU A 11 -0.57 24.48 -42.13
N GLU A 12 0.43 24.49 -43.02
CA GLU A 12 0.59 23.47 -44.07
C GLU A 12 0.77 22.09 -43.41
N VAL A 13 -0.32 21.33 -43.29
CA VAL A 13 -0.28 19.94 -42.81
C VAL A 13 0.40 19.07 -43.86
N LEU A 14 1.64 18.68 -43.59
CA LEU A 14 2.38 17.74 -44.44
C LEU A 14 1.83 16.32 -44.26
N ASP A 15 1.04 15.86 -45.23
CA ASP A 15 0.57 14.48 -45.29
C ASP A 15 1.75 13.50 -45.40
N ASN A 16 1.73 12.43 -44.59
CA ASN A 16 2.73 11.35 -44.59
C ASN A 16 4.18 11.82 -44.44
N ALA A 17 4.43 12.76 -43.53
CA ALA A 17 5.78 13.24 -43.23
C ALA A 17 6.66 12.13 -42.62
N THR A 18 7.78 11.81 -43.27
CA THR A 18 8.80 10.86 -42.78
C THR A 18 10.21 11.39 -43.04
N HIS A 19 11.21 10.90 -42.30
CA HIS A 19 12.61 11.26 -42.55
C HIS A 19 13.06 10.68 -43.89
N CYS A 20 13.62 11.52 -44.76
CA CYS A 20 14.16 11.08 -46.03
C CYS A 20 15.69 10.88 -45.93
N PRO A 21 16.23 9.68 -46.20
CA PRO A 21 17.67 9.43 -46.10
C PRO A 21 18.52 10.18 -47.14
N SER A 22 17.89 10.74 -48.18
CA SER A 22 18.58 11.52 -49.22
C SER A 22 18.54 13.03 -48.97
N CYS A 23 17.51 13.54 -48.29
CA CYS A 23 17.42 14.95 -47.89
C CYS A 23 17.97 15.19 -46.48
N ASP A 24 18.05 14.13 -45.68
CA ASP A 24 18.35 14.14 -44.24
C ASP A 24 17.40 15.01 -43.41
N GLU A 25 16.18 15.23 -43.91
CA GLU A 25 15.15 16.06 -43.30
C GLU A 25 13.78 15.36 -43.35
N MET A 26 12.87 15.82 -42.49
CA MET A 26 11.47 15.40 -42.51
C MET A 26 10.77 16.02 -43.72
N THR A 27 10.30 15.18 -44.64
CA THR A 27 9.64 15.62 -45.88
C THR A 27 8.36 14.83 -46.11
N ALA A 28 7.44 15.38 -46.90
CA ALA A 28 6.23 14.67 -47.31
C ALA A 28 6.56 13.59 -48.37
N HIS A 29 5.83 12.46 -48.30
CA HIS A 29 6.09 11.30 -49.13
C HIS A 29 4.82 10.70 -49.73
N ASP A 30 4.91 10.24 -50.99
CA ASP A 30 3.89 9.42 -51.63
C ASP A 30 4.05 7.94 -51.26
N ILE A 31 2.97 7.29 -50.82
CA ILE A 31 2.95 5.85 -50.55
C ILE A 31 2.76 5.10 -51.88
N LEU A 32 3.80 4.39 -52.33
CA LEU A 32 3.76 3.59 -53.56
C LEU A 32 3.22 2.18 -53.33
N ARG A 33 3.55 1.58 -52.18
CA ARG A 33 3.16 0.20 -51.86
C ARG A 33 3.18 -0.06 -50.36
N GLU A 34 2.12 -0.68 -49.87
CA GLU A 34 2.07 -1.26 -48.53
C GLU A 34 2.35 -2.76 -48.59
N LYS A 35 3.14 -3.27 -47.64
CA LYS A 35 3.34 -4.69 -47.41
C LYS A 35 3.15 -5.00 -45.93
N LYS A 36 2.10 -5.74 -45.59
CA LYS A 36 1.86 -6.21 -44.21
C LYS A 36 2.90 -7.24 -43.79
N VAL A 37 3.50 -7.05 -42.61
CA VAL A 37 4.53 -7.93 -42.02
C VAL A 37 4.26 -8.07 -40.53
N GLY A 38 3.82 -9.26 -40.09
CA GLY A 38 3.43 -9.49 -38.69
C GLY A 38 2.26 -8.61 -38.27
N ASN A 39 2.40 -7.90 -37.15
CA ASN A 39 1.45 -6.88 -36.68
C ASN A 39 1.73 -5.47 -37.22
N GLY A 40 2.74 -5.31 -38.09
CA GLY A 40 3.13 -4.04 -38.70
C GLY A 40 2.99 -4.02 -40.22
N ALA A 41 3.46 -2.93 -40.83
CA ALA A 41 3.51 -2.76 -42.28
C ALA A 41 4.79 -2.04 -42.72
N ASP A 42 5.29 -2.44 -43.89
CA ASP A 42 6.37 -1.75 -44.58
C ASP A 42 5.77 -0.90 -45.70
N PHE A 43 6.10 0.38 -45.73
CA PHE A 43 5.65 1.31 -46.75
C PHE A 43 6.81 1.63 -47.68
N LYS A 44 6.66 1.30 -48.96
CA LYS A 44 7.55 1.81 -50.00
C LYS A 44 7.08 3.21 -50.36
N VAL A 45 7.88 4.21 -50.01
CA VAL A 45 7.53 5.63 -50.13
C VAL A 45 8.44 6.34 -51.11
N ARG A 46 7.95 7.41 -51.72
CA ARG A 46 8.72 8.29 -52.60
C ARG A 46 8.70 9.71 -52.04
N CYS A 47 9.87 10.29 -51.80
CA CYS A 47 9.97 11.68 -51.35
C CYS A 47 9.42 12.65 -52.40
N LEU A 48 8.62 13.63 -51.98
CA LEU A 48 8.12 14.67 -52.88
C LEU A 48 9.20 15.69 -53.28
N THR A 49 10.23 15.87 -52.43
CA THR A 49 11.32 16.84 -52.66
C THR A 49 12.43 16.30 -53.57
N CYS A 50 12.96 15.11 -53.30
CA CYS A 50 14.10 14.53 -54.05
C CYS A 50 13.74 13.31 -54.91
N HIS A 51 12.47 12.86 -54.89
CA HIS A 51 11.99 11.66 -55.58
C HIS A 51 12.70 10.35 -55.21
N HIS A 52 13.51 10.34 -54.14
CA HIS A 52 14.15 9.14 -53.65
C HIS A 52 13.11 8.15 -53.12
N VAL A 53 13.16 6.92 -53.64
CA VAL A 53 12.27 5.84 -53.24
C VAL A 53 12.97 4.99 -52.20
N HIS A 54 12.40 4.93 -51.00
CA HIS A 54 12.92 4.11 -49.91
C HIS A 54 11.77 3.38 -49.19
N THR A 55 12.12 2.54 -48.22
CA THR A 55 11.14 1.76 -47.46
C THR A 55 11.17 2.23 -46.02
N VAL A 56 10.00 2.57 -45.48
CA VAL A 56 9.80 2.88 -44.06
C VAL A 56 9.19 1.66 -43.40
N GLU A 57 9.85 1.14 -42.37
CA GLU A 57 9.36 0.01 -41.59
C GLU A 57 8.51 0.53 -40.43
N PHE A 58 7.20 0.29 -40.48
CA PHE A 58 6.28 0.65 -39.41
C PHE A 58 5.85 -0.63 -38.68
N ARG A 59 6.76 -1.18 -37.88
CA ARG A 59 6.54 -2.43 -37.14
C ARG A 59 6.63 -2.16 -35.64
N PRO A 60 5.66 -2.63 -34.83
CA PRO A 60 5.83 -2.61 -33.40
C PRO A 60 7.02 -3.51 -33.01
N PRO A 61 7.75 -3.15 -31.95
CA PRO A 61 8.85 -3.95 -31.41
C PRO A 61 8.36 -5.37 -31.07
N PRO A 62 9.26 -6.37 -31.13
CA PRO A 62 8.85 -7.75 -30.90
C PRO A 62 8.37 -7.92 -29.44
N PRO A 63 7.27 -8.64 -29.20
CA PRO A 63 6.83 -8.93 -27.84
C PRO A 63 7.81 -9.88 -27.14
N THR A 64 7.96 -9.70 -25.83
CA THR A 64 8.74 -10.55 -24.94
C THR A 64 7.90 -11.03 -23.78
N ASN A 65 8.20 -12.24 -23.31
CA ASN A 65 7.51 -12.84 -22.18
C ASN A 65 8.31 -12.60 -20.91
N ILE A 66 7.72 -11.95 -19.93
CA ILE A 66 8.36 -11.69 -18.63
C ILE A 66 7.60 -12.44 -17.53
N PRO A 67 8.28 -13.24 -16.70
CA PRO A 67 7.65 -13.84 -15.54
C PRO A 67 7.53 -12.81 -14.42
N PHE A 68 6.31 -12.67 -13.90
CA PHE A 68 5.95 -11.86 -12.74
C PHE A 68 5.67 -12.78 -11.55
N ILE A 69 6.15 -12.36 -10.37
CA ILE A 69 5.72 -12.89 -9.08
C ILE A 69 4.80 -11.84 -8.45
N LEU A 70 3.51 -12.14 -8.40
CA LEU A 70 2.49 -11.28 -7.83
C LEU A 70 2.20 -11.77 -6.40
N THR A 71 2.44 -10.93 -5.40
CA THR A 71 2.26 -11.29 -3.99
C THR A 71 1.14 -10.48 -3.33
N ASP A 72 0.11 -11.18 -2.84
CA ASP A 72 -0.97 -10.64 -2.02
C ASP A 72 -0.85 -11.18 -0.60
N GLY A 73 -0.30 -10.36 0.30
CA GLY A 73 -0.16 -10.73 1.71
C GLY A 73 0.67 -12.02 1.88
N PRO A 74 0.09 -13.13 2.38
CA PRO A 74 0.80 -14.39 2.55
C PRO A 74 0.90 -15.23 1.26
N ASP A 75 0.12 -14.90 0.23
CA ASP A 75 -0.03 -15.71 -0.97
C ASP A 75 0.76 -15.09 -2.13
N SER A 76 1.42 -15.93 -2.92
CA SER A 76 2.19 -15.50 -4.09
C SER A 76 1.88 -16.38 -5.28
N GLN A 77 1.65 -15.76 -6.45
CA GLN A 77 1.41 -16.45 -7.70
C GLN A 77 2.44 -16.06 -8.76
N ARG A 78 2.71 -16.98 -9.68
CA ARG A 78 3.58 -16.74 -10.84
C ARG A 78 2.72 -16.57 -12.07
N VAL A 79 2.90 -15.47 -12.78
CA VAL A 79 2.20 -15.14 -14.03
C VAL A 79 3.25 -14.81 -15.08
N VAL A 80 2.96 -15.02 -16.35
CA VAL A 80 3.83 -14.59 -17.46
C VAL A 80 3.06 -13.56 -18.25
N LEU A 81 3.57 -12.34 -18.32
CA LEU A 81 2.98 -11.24 -19.06
C LEU A 81 3.71 -11.08 -20.40
N VAL A 82 2.94 -10.80 -21.45
CA VAL A 82 3.44 -10.50 -22.79
C VAL A 82 3.49 -8.99 -22.93
N VAL A 83 4.70 -8.45 -23.10
CA VAL A 83 4.96 -7.01 -23.12
C VAL A 83 5.89 -6.67 -24.28
N ASP A 84 5.92 -5.42 -24.71
CA ASP A 84 6.81 -5.02 -25.81
C ASP A 84 8.27 -4.97 -25.33
N ALA A 85 9.22 -5.35 -26.20
CA ALA A 85 10.62 -5.51 -25.78
C ALA A 85 11.32 -4.21 -25.35
N ASP A 86 10.82 -3.06 -25.81
CA ASP A 86 11.30 -1.72 -25.47
C ASP A 86 10.53 -1.08 -24.30
N GLU A 87 9.50 -1.74 -23.76
CA GLU A 87 8.77 -1.25 -22.60
C GLU A 87 9.69 -1.16 -21.37
N GLU A 88 9.72 -0.01 -20.71
CA GLU A 88 10.54 0.22 -19.53
C GLU A 88 9.74 -0.06 -18.26
N PHE A 89 10.31 -0.86 -17.37
CA PHE A 89 9.74 -1.11 -16.04
C PHE A 89 10.57 -0.40 -14.99
N VAL A 90 9.92 0.32 -14.09
CA VAL A 90 10.56 1.00 -12.96
C VAL A 90 9.99 0.51 -11.63
N VAL A 91 10.85 0.34 -10.64
CA VAL A 91 10.45 0.01 -9.27
C VAL A 91 9.58 1.14 -8.72
N GLY A 92 8.36 0.79 -8.32
CA GLY A 92 7.34 1.73 -7.86
C GLY A 92 6.18 1.91 -8.84
N ASP A 93 6.34 1.49 -10.10
CA ASP A 93 5.26 1.55 -11.09
C ASP A 93 4.08 0.68 -10.68
N VAL A 94 2.89 1.11 -11.05
CA VAL A 94 1.63 0.45 -10.74
C VAL A 94 0.98 0.02 -12.05
N PHE A 95 0.59 -1.25 -12.12
CA PHE A 95 -0.12 -1.83 -13.25
C PHE A 95 -1.32 -2.65 -12.77
N GLU A 96 -2.24 -2.91 -13.68
CA GLU A 96 -3.42 -3.73 -13.43
C GLU A 96 -3.21 -5.14 -13.99
N GLU A 97 -3.55 -6.17 -13.21
CA GLU A 97 -3.58 -7.56 -13.66
C GLU A 97 -4.63 -8.32 -12.86
N ALA A 98 -5.53 -9.01 -13.55
CA ALA A 98 -6.67 -9.74 -12.96
C ALA A 98 -7.54 -8.87 -12.02
N GLU A 99 -7.93 -7.68 -12.47
CA GLU A 99 -8.78 -6.70 -11.75
C GLU A 99 -8.16 -6.20 -10.42
N MET A 100 -6.86 -6.40 -10.23
CA MET A 100 -6.11 -5.96 -9.04
C MET A 100 -4.97 -5.04 -9.45
N LEU A 101 -4.66 -4.06 -8.59
CA LEU A 101 -3.54 -3.14 -8.79
C LEU A 101 -2.28 -3.68 -8.10
N TRP A 102 -1.19 -3.76 -8.86
CA TRP A 102 0.09 -4.29 -8.43
C TRP A 102 1.16 -3.22 -8.56
N ARG A 103 1.96 -3.04 -7.51
CA ARG A 103 3.14 -2.16 -7.53
C ARG A 103 4.41 -2.97 -7.66
N ILE A 104 5.27 -2.61 -8.61
CA ILE A 104 6.58 -3.22 -8.78
C ILE A 104 7.43 -2.94 -7.54
N HIS A 105 7.85 -4.01 -6.87
CA HIS A 105 8.70 -3.95 -5.69
C HIS A 105 10.17 -4.22 -6.05
N GLN A 106 10.42 -5.11 -7.00
CA GLN A 106 11.77 -5.54 -7.34
C GLN A 106 11.86 -6.02 -8.78
N ILE A 107 12.91 -5.60 -9.48
CA ILE A 107 13.22 -6.01 -10.85
C ILE A 107 14.57 -6.71 -10.84
N GLU A 108 14.59 -7.93 -11.38
CA GLU A 108 15.79 -8.74 -11.58
C GLU A 108 16.10 -8.82 -13.07
N THR A 109 17.34 -8.48 -13.42
CA THR A 109 17.82 -8.52 -14.80
C THR A 109 18.30 -9.93 -15.19
N LYS A 110 18.48 -10.16 -16.49
CA LYS A 110 19.06 -11.42 -17.02
C LYS A 110 20.48 -11.71 -16.53
N SER A 111 21.21 -10.70 -16.05
CA SER A 111 22.51 -10.89 -15.38
C SER A 111 22.40 -11.29 -13.91
N GLY A 112 21.18 -11.38 -13.36
CA GLY A 112 20.91 -11.71 -11.95
C GLY A 112 21.07 -10.53 -10.99
N LEU A 113 21.27 -9.31 -11.51
CA LEU A 113 21.39 -8.09 -10.70
C LEU A 113 20.01 -7.48 -10.44
N MET A 114 19.88 -6.82 -9.29
CA MET A 114 18.70 -6.04 -8.96
C MET A 114 18.90 -4.60 -9.42
N THR A 115 17.90 -4.04 -10.10
CA THR A 115 17.93 -2.68 -10.64
C THR A 115 16.68 -1.90 -10.21
N LYS A 116 16.75 -0.57 -10.35
CA LYS A 116 15.61 0.33 -10.13
C LYS A 116 14.72 0.44 -11.36
N GLY A 117 15.26 0.18 -12.54
CA GLY A 117 14.51 0.14 -13.78
C GLY A 117 15.33 -0.46 -14.90
N GLU A 118 14.65 -1.02 -15.89
CA GLU A 118 15.26 -1.69 -17.04
C GLU A 118 14.22 -1.93 -18.14
N SER A 119 14.69 -2.09 -19.38
CA SER A 119 13.86 -2.50 -20.51
C SER A 119 13.39 -3.96 -20.40
N ALA A 120 12.17 -4.23 -20.86
CA ALA A 120 11.54 -5.54 -20.89
C ALA A 120 12.46 -6.64 -21.46
N LYS A 121 13.22 -6.30 -22.50
CA LYS A 121 14.20 -7.19 -23.14
C LYS A 121 15.27 -7.72 -22.18
N ASN A 122 15.67 -6.95 -21.17
CA ASN A 122 16.77 -7.27 -20.28
C ASN A 122 16.32 -7.81 -18.91
N ILE A 123 15.01 -7.83 -18.66
CA ILE A 123 14.43 -8.33 -17.42
C ILE A 123 14.35 -9.86 -17.44
N ALA A 124 14.76 -10.48 -16.33
CA ALA A 124 14.57 -11.90 -16.07
C ALA A 124 13.27 -12.15 -15.33
N ARG A 125 12.94 -11.28 -14.36
CA ARG A 125 11.79 -11.45 -13.47
C ARG A 125 11.40 -10.13 -12.81
N VAL A 126 10.09 -9.92 -12.64
CA VAL A 126 9.55 -8.82 -11.84
C VAL A 126 8.82 -9.39 -10.63
N THR A 127 8.99 -8.77 -9.47
CA THR A 127 8.18 -9.03 -8.27
C THR A 127 7.33 -7.81 -7.96
N ALA A 128 6.03 -8.01 -7.85
CA ALA A 128 5.07 -6.96 -7.56
C ALA A 128 4.21 -7.33 -6.34
N LEU A 129 3.83 -6.31 -5.58
CA LEU A 129 2.98 -6.42 -4.39
C LEU A 129 1.62 -5.80 -4.70
N ARG A 130 0.55 -6.45 -4.25
CA ARG A 130 -0.81 -5.90 -4.35
C ARG A 130 -0.92 -4.57 -3.59
N THR A 131 -1.57 -3.57 -4.18
CA THR A 131 -1.65 -2.20 -3.62
C THR A 131 -3.03 -1.58 -3.52
N ASP A 132 -4.04 -2.11 -4.21
CA ASP A 132 -5.44 -1.69 -4.07
C ASP A 132 -5.96 -1.87 -2.63
N MET A 133 -5.61 -3.00 -2.00
CA MET A 133 -6.03 -3.37 -0.65
C MET A 133 -4.84 -3.44 0.32
N VAL A 134 -5.04 -2.93 1.52
CA VAL A 134 -4.04 -2.89 2.59
C VAL A 134 -4.48 -3.78 3.75
N ARG A 135 -3.53 -4.59 4.24
CA ARG A 135 -3.70 -5.50 5.37
C ARG A 135 -3.23 -4.84 6.66
N VAL A 136 -4.16 -4.30 7.44
CA VAL A 136 -3.88 -3.66 8.73
C VAL A 136 -3.92 -4.69 9.86
N LYS A 137 -2.79 -4.88 10.56
CA LYS A 137 -2.72 -5.79 11.71
C LYS A 137 -3.43 -5.19 12.91
N LEU A 138 -4.27 -5.96 13.57
CA LEU A 138 -5.03 -5.56 14.75
C LEU A 138 -4.53 -6.29 16.00
N THR A 139 -4.76 -5.67 17.15
CA THR A 139 -4.66 -6.30 18.46
C THR A 139 -5.88 -5.90 19.26
N LEU A 140 -6.73 -6.87 19.53
CA LEU A 140 -8.02 -6.71 20.18
C LEU A 140 -7.84 -7.07 21.66
N THR A 141 -8.01 -6.08 22.54
CA THR A 141 -7.79 -6.24 23.98
C THR A 141 -9.09 -6.13 24.76
N ARG A 142 -9.41 -7.17 25.54
CA ARG A 142 -10.55 -7.23 26.47
C ARG A 142 -10.04 -7.54 27.87
N GLY A 143 -10.08 -6.55 28.76
CA GLY A 143 -9.51 -6.70 30.10
C GLY A 143 -8.01 -7.01 30.03
N GLU A 144 -7.62 -8.22 30.43
CA GLU A 144 -6.22 -8.72 30.41
C GLU A 144 -5.90 -9.56 29.15
N ASP A 145 -6.92 -9.99 28.41
CA ASP A 145 -6.73 -10.86 27.25
C ASP A 145 -6.52 -10.03 25.98
N SER A 146 -5.58 -10.45 25.14
CA SER A 146 -5.27 -9.80 23.86
C SER A 146 -5.21 -10.84 22.75
N THR A 147 -5.94 -10.60 21.66
CA THR A 147 -5.94 -11.45 20.46
C THR A 147 -5.43 -10.65 19.25
N ALA A 148 -4.73 -11.33 18.34
CA ALA A 148 -4.24 -10.73 17.10
C ALA A 148 -5.19 -11.03 15.95
N ASP A 149 -5.36 -10.06 15.05
CA ASP A 149 -6.21 -10.21 13.87
C ASP A 149 -5.68 -9.37 12.71
N VAL A 150 -6.28 -9.51 11.53
CA VAL A 150 -5.95 -8.72 10.34
C VAL A 150 -7.24 -8.20 9.71
N LEU A 151 -7.25 -6.91 9.40
CA LEU A 151 -8.32 -6.24 8.67
C LEU A 151 -7.81 -5.86 7.28
N VAL A 152 -8.57 -6.17 6.24
CA VAL A 152 -8.24 -5.84 4.85
C VAL A 152 -9.15 -4.70 4.41
N VAL A 153 -8.57 -3.57 4.03
CA VAL A 153 -9.30 -2.36 3.64
C VAL A 153 -8.71 -1.73 2.39
N PRO A 154 -9.47 -0.91 1.63
CA PRO A 154 -8.91 -0.11 0.55
C PRO A 154 -7.80 0.83 1.04
N GLN A 155 -6.81 1.11 0.18
CA GLN A 155 -5.67 1.99 0.50
C GLN A 155 -6.08 3.41 0.95
N GLU A 156 -7.23 3.91 0.52
CA GLU A 156 -7.72 5.26 0.86
C GLU A 156 -8.34 5.33 2.26
N THR A 157 -8.53 4.19 2.91
CA THR A 157 -9.18 4.12 4.22
C THR A 157 -8.32 4.82 5.28
N LYS A 158 -8.94 5.68 6.07
CA LYS A 158 -8.27 6.39 7.17
C LYS A 158 -8.78 5.91 8.52
N PHE A 159 -7.87 5.77 9.48
CA PHE A 159 -8.21 5.42 10.85
C PHE A 159 -7.83 6.54 11.82
N THR A 160 -8.75 6.87 12.72
CA THR A 160 -8.55 7.93 13.71
C THR A 160 -8.40 7.34 15.10
N GLY A 161 -7.30 7.69 15.78
CA GLY A 161 -7.10 7.33 17.19
C GLY A 161 -8.25 7.83 18.07
N SER A 162 -8.64 7.02 19.05
CA SER A 162 -9.77 7.23 19.96
C SER A 162 -11.18 7.14 19.35
N HIS A 163 -11.32 6.82 18.06
CA HIS A 163 -12.64 6.56 17.45
C HIS A 163 -13.11 5.12 17.72
N LEU A 164 -14.42 4.92 17.58
CA LEU A 164 -15.04 3.61 17.57
C LEU A 164 -15.02 3.06 16.14
N MET A 165 -14.84 1.75 16.00
CA MET A 165 -14.95 1.04 14.74
C MET A 165 -15.63 -0.31 14.98
N GLU A 166 -16.31 -0.82 13.96
CA GLU A 166 -16.87 -2.16 13.98
C GLU A 166 -15.88 -3.16 13.38
N HIS A 167 -15.72 -4.30 14.03
CA HIS A 167 -14.90 -5.40 13.53
C HIS A 167 -15.49 -6.73 14.00
N LYS A 168 -15.76 -7.64 13.06
CA LYS A 168 -16.39 -8.95 13.33
C LYS A 168 -17.71 -8.87 14.13
N GLY A 169 -18.53 -7.85 13.84
CA GLY A 169 -19.83 -7.64 14.49
C GLY A 169 -19.75 -7.06 15.91
N GLU A 170 -18.57 -6.63 16.36
CA GLU A 170 -18.35 -6.05 17.68
C GLU A 170 -17.80 -4.64 17.55
N THR A 171 -18.21 -3.74 18.46
CA THR A 171 -17.68 -2.37 18.51
C THR A 171 -16.39 -2.33 19.31
N TRP A 172 -15.38 -1.68 18.76
CA TRP A 172 -14.07 -1.52 19.35
C TRP A 172 -13.62 -0.07 19.33
N ARG A 173 -12.95 0.39 20.39
CA ARG A 173 -12.27 1.69 20.43
C ARG A 173 -10.83 1.56 19.96
N ILE A 174 -10.45 2.32 18.94
CA ILE A 174 -9.05 2.45 18.51
C ILE A 174 -8.28 3.18 19.62
N ARG A 175 -7.50 2.44 20.40
CA ARG A 175 -6.70 2.98 21.49
C ARG A 175 -5.43 3.62 20.97
N ALA A 176 -4.75 2.99 20.02
CA ALA A 176 -3.47 3.45 19.47
C ALA A 176 -3.28 2.95 18.04
N ILE A 177 -2.61 3.75 17.22
CA ILE A 177 -2.18 3.37 15.86
C ILE A 177 -0.66 3.43 15.83
N HIS A 178 0.01 2.38 15.37
CA HIS A 178 1.46 2.32 15.23
C HIS A 178 1.85 2.39 13.75
N THR A 179 2.64 3.40 13.39
CA THR A 179 3.11 3.67 12.01
C THR A 179 4.52 3.18 11.74
N GLY A 180 5.11 2.40 12.65
CA GLY A 180 6.51 1.97 12.57
C GLY A 180 7.48 2.93 13.23
N THR A 181 7.37 4.25 12.98
CA THR A 181 8.20 5.29 13.61
C THR A 181 7.71 5.67 15.01
N GLY A 182 6.40 5.61 15.26
CA GLY A 182 5.80 6.02 16.53
C GLY A 182 4.42 5.44 16.78
N ARG A 183 3.78 5.89 17.86
CA ARG A 183 2.40 5.53 18.22
C ARG A 183 1.54 6.80 18.26
N THR A 184 0.53 6.85 17.41
CA THR A 184 -0.47 7.91 17.36
C THR A 184 -1.65 7.54 18.25
N MET A 185 -1.91 8.37 19.26
CA MET A 185 -2.96 8.13 20.27
C MET A 185 -4.24 8.92 19.94
N ARG A 186 -4.06 10.10 19.32
CA ARG A 186 -5.09 11.00 18.83
C ARG A 186 -4.55 11.59 17.54
N GLY A 187 -5.17 11.24 16.42
CA GLY A 187 -4.69 11.59 15.08
C GLY A 187 -5.21 10.59 14.07
N THR A 188 -5.35 11.06 12.84
CA THR A 188 -5.80 10.29 11.69
C THR A 188 -4.58 9.80 10.92
N VAL A 189 -4.61 8.53 10.49
CA VAL A 189 -3.53 7.88 9.77
C VAL A 189 -4.12 7.10 8.60
N ASP A 190 -3.47 7.16 7.45
CA ASP A 190 -3.86 6.43 6.25
C ASP A 190 -3.49 4.95 6.40
N ALA A 191 -4.37 4.04 5.96
CA ALA A 191 -4.21 2.60 6.15
C ALA A 191 -2.83 2.06 5.70
N PRO A 192 -2.23 2.49 4.56
CA PRO A 192 -0.90 2.04 4.12
C PRO A 192 0.21 2.30 5.14
N ASP A 193 0.11 3.37 5.91
CA ASP A 193 1.12 3.76 6.90
C ASP A 193 0.98 3.00 8.22
N ILE A 194 -0.10 2.21 8.39
CA ILE A 194 -0.39 1.53 9.65
C ILE A 194 0.30 0.16 9.69
N LYS A 195 1.28 0.06 10.58
CA LYS A 195 1.92 -1.21 10.94
C LYS A 195 1.04 -2.08 11.84
N ARG A 196 0.36 -1.47 12.82
CA ARG A 196 -0.58 -2.16 13.74
C ARG A 196 -1.54 -1.20 14.43
N MET A 197 -2.81 -1.58 14.56
CA MET A 197 -3.78 -0.90 15.43
C MET A 197 -4.04 -1.68 16.71
N TYR A 198 -4.20 -0.96 17.82
CA TYR A 198 -4.56 -1.52 19.12
C TYR A 198 -5.98 -1.07 19.45
N LEU A 199 -6.86 -2.04 19.63
CA LEU A 199 -8.28 -1.86 19.82
C LEU A 199 -8.64 -2.36 21.22
N HIS A 200 -9.45 -1.58 21.92
CA HIS A 200 -9.93 -1.90 23.24
C HIS A 200 -11.46 -1.92 23.24
N GLU A 201 -12.05 -2.72 24.12
CA GLU A 201 -13.49 -2.68 24.36
C GLU A 201 -13.92 -1.24 24.72
N PRO A 202 -14.97 -0.69 24.09
CA PRO A 202 -15.48 0.61 24.46
C PRO A 202 -15.98 0.58 25.91
N PRO A 203 -15.82 1.67 26.67
CA PRO A 203 -16.33 1.72 28.03
C PRO A 203 -17.85 1.63 28.00
N ASN A 204 -18.43 0.54 28.54
CA ASN A 204 -19.88 0.44 28.73
C ASN A 204 -20.31 1.36 29.89
N PRO A 205 -21.17 2.37 29.65
CA PRO A 205 -21.63 3.28 30.70
C PRO A 205 -22.66 2.64 31.63
N GLU A 206 -23.45 1.68 31.15
CA GLU A 206 -24.60 1.12 31.88
C GLU A 206 -24.22 -0.03 32.83
N HIS A 207 -23.21 -0.83 32.48
CA HIS A 207 -22.82 -1.98 33.28
C HIS A 207 -21.29 -2.11 33.37
N PHE A 208 -20.72 -1.65 34.49
CA PHE A 208 -19.31 -1.83 34.80
C PHE A 208 -19.11 -3.00 35.77
N THR A 209 -18.77 -4.17 35.24
CA THR A 209 -18.25 -5.29 36.05
C THR A 209 -16.73 -5.32 35.92
N PRO A 210 -15.97 -5.01 36.99
CA PRO A 210 -14.51 -5.06 36.91
C PRO A 210 -14.07 -6.50 36.65
N ARG A 211 -13.33 -6.71 35.57
CA ARG A 211 -12.74 -8.03 35.25
C ARG A 211 -11.39 -8.21 35.93
N THR A 212 -10.68 -7.11 36.19
CA THR A 212 -9.34 -7.16 36.80
C THR A 212 -9.33 -6.64 38.25
N PRO A 213 -8.36 -7.06 39.10
CA PRO A 213 -8.18 -6.50 40.44
C PRO A 213 -7.84 -5.00 40.44
N ARG A 214 -7.25 -4.50 39.36
CA ARG A 214 -6.94 -3.06 39.20
C ARG A 214 -8.21 -2.26 38.89
N GLU A 215 -9.01 -2.72 37.94
CA GLU A 215 -10.32 -2.15 37.61
C GLU A 215 -11.25 -2.17 38.81
N ARG A 216 -11.28 -3.27 39.57
CA ARG A 216 -12.08 -3.37 40.80
C ARG A 216 -11.67 -2.32 41.82
N ARG A 217 -10.36 -2.14 42.04
CA ARG A 217 -9.83 -1.11 42.96
C ARG A 217 -10.16 0.30 42.48
N GLN A 218 -10.12 0.54 41.18
CA GLN A 218 -10.42 1.85 40.59
C GLN A 218 -11.91 2.16 40.65
N ALA A 219 -12.78 1.22 40.28
CA ALA A 219 -14.23 1.37 40.40
C ALA A 219 -14.72 1.46 41.84
N TRP A 220 -14.01 0.82 42.78
CA TRP A 220 -14.24 1.05 44.21
C TRP A 220 -13.89 2.48 44.62
N LYS A 221 -12.76 3.03 44.17
CA LYS A 221 -12.40 4.45 44.42
C LYS A 221 -13.38 5.44 43.79
N GLU A 222 -13.91 5.09 42.62
CA GLU A 222 -14.86 5.92 41.85
C GLU A 222 -16.32 5.70 42.27
N GLY A 223 -16.60 4.83 43.25
CA GLY A 223 -17.97 4.55 43.72
C GLY A 223 -18.87 3.83 42.69
N ARG A 224 -18.27 3.26 41.64
CA ARG A 224 -18.96 2.58 40.53
C ARG A 224 -19.28 1.12 40.84
N LEU A 225 -18.66 0.56 41.88
CA LEU A 225 -19.09 -0.72 42.45
C LEU A 225 -20.25 -0.44 43.40
N GLY A 226 -21.38 -1.13 43.24
CA GLY A 226 -22.53 -1.03 44.15
C GLY A 226 -22.22 -1.52 45.58
N HIS A 227 -23.03 -2.42 46.14
CA HIS A 227 -22.75 -2.96 47.47
C HIS A 227 -21.49 -3.86 47.44
N ASN A 228 -20.39 -3.37 48.01
CA ASN A 228 -19.08 -4.05 48.05
C ASN A 228 -18.72 -4.46 49.50
N PRO A 229 -19.36 -5.51 50.05
CA PRO A 229 -18.92 -6.06 51.31
C PRO A 229 -17.47 -6.57 51.16
N ASN A 230 -16.65 -6.37 52.20
CA ASN A 230 -15.30 -6.95 52.20
C ASN A 230 -15.41 -8.46 51.98
N PRO A 231 -14.64 -9.05 51.06
CA PRO A 231 -14.68 -10.49 50.86
C PRO A 231 -14.31 -11.17 52.19
N GLU A 232 -15.19 -12.03 52.68
CA GLU A 232 -14.87 -12.91 53.80
C GLU A 232 -13.70 -13.79 53.36
N ARG A 233 -12.53 -13.53 53.95
CA ARG A 233 -11.36 -14.37 53.71
C ARG A 233 -11.73 -15.78 54.19
N PRO A 234 -11.61 -16.83 53.35
CA PRO A 234 -11.65 -18.20 53.86
C PRO A 234 -10.70 -18.26 55.04
N LYS A 235 -11.17 -18.78 56.18
CA LYS A 235 -10.30 -18.98 57.36
C LYS A 235 -9.29 -20.06 56.97
N GLU A 236 -8.16 -19.65 56.40
CA GLU A 236 -7.04 -20.54 56.16
C GLU A 236 -6.68 -21.21 57.48
N HIS A 237 -6.43 -22.52 57.44
CA HIS A 237 -5.81 -23.22 58.55
C HIS A 237 -4.39 -22.68 58.71
N ILE A 238 -4.23 -21.62 59.51
CA ILE A 238 -2.93 -21.03 59.81
C ILE A 238 -2.11 -22.09 60.54
N LYS A 239 -1.10 -22.64 59.86
CA LYS A 239 -0.11 -23.52 60.52
C LYS A 239 0.54 -22.73 61.67
N LYS A 240 0.65 -23.35 62.84
CA LYS A 240 1.31 -22.77 64.02
C LYS A 240 2.67 -22.18 63.61
N GLY A 241 2.86 -20.89 63.86
CA GLY A 241 4.13 -20.18 63.63
C GLY A 241 4.19 -19.28 62.39
N VAL A 242 3.17 -19.27 61.53
CA VAL A 242 3.14 -18.36 60.35
C VAL A 242 2.27 -17.13 60.67
N ASN A 243 2.88 -15.95 60.67
CA ASN A 243 2.15 -14.69 60.79
C ASN A 243 1.86 -14.12 59.38
N PRO A 244 0.61 -14.16 58.89
CA PRO A 244 0.28 -13.75 57.52
C PRO A 244 0.32 -12.23 57.29
N ASN A 245 0.55 -11.43 58.34
CA ASN A 245 0.67 -9.97 58.23
C ASN A 245 1.93 -9.48 58.97
N PRO A 246 3.12 -9.52 58.33
CA PRO A 246 4.30 -8.89 58.90
C PRO A 246 4.15 -7.35 58.85
N PRO A 247 4.60 -6.61 59.88
CA PRO A 247 4.50 -5.16 59.90
C PRO A 247 5.34 -4.54 58.75
N ARG A 248 4.70 -3.75 57.88
CA ARG A 248 5.38 -2.99 56.81
C ARG A 248 6.24 -1.89 57.43
N ASN A 249 7.56 -2.05 57.38
CA ASN A 249 8.49 -0.96 57.64
C ASN A 249 8.29 0.14 56.57
N ARG A 250 7.68 1.27 56.96
CA ARG A 250 7.60 2.47 56.14
C ARG A 250 8.98 3.12 56.14
N SER A 251 9.72 3.05 55.02
CA SER A 251 10.91 3.88 54.88
C SER A 251 10.48 5.35 54.90
N ARG A 252 11.07 6.13 55.83
CA ARG A 252 10.84 7.57 55.93
C ARG A 252 11.37 8.22 54.64
N LYS A 253 10.49 8.90 53.88
CA LYS A 253 10.90 9.76 52.77
C LYS A 253 11.89 10.81 53.28
N LYS A 254 13.11 10.86 52.73
CA LYS A 254 14.03 11.99 52.91
C LYS A 254 13.34 13.26 52.40
N LYS A 255 13.22 14.28 53.24
CA LYS A 255 12.94 15.66 52.79
C LYS A 255 14.12 16.09 51.90
N ARG A 256 13.82 16.65 50.74
CA ARG A 256 14.79 17.41 49.95
C ARG A 256 14.76 18.83 50.51
N ASP A 257 15.92 19.33 50.92
CA ASP A 257 16.18 20.76 51.07
C ASP A 257 16.30 21.41 49.67
#